data_AF-A0AAD2G0R3-F1
#
_entry.id   AF-A0AAD2G0R3-F1
#
_cell.length_a   1.000
_cell.length_b   1.000
_cell.length_c   1.000
_cell.angle_alpha   90.00
_cell.angle_beta   90.00
_cell.angle_gamma   90.00
#
_symmetry.space_group_name_H-M   'P 1'
#
loop_
_entity.id
_entity.type
_entity.pdbx_description
1 polymer ?
#
loop_
_entity_poly.entity_id
_entity_poly.type
_entity_poly.pdbx_seq_one_letter_code
_entity_poly.pdbx_strand_id
1 'polypeptide(L)'
;MVQIDPAAMTAFWEQEVQMRIVQDIRDQLELDGLTTFESFADYTKDDLLAMRKRISYIQNIPHFGQDSFKRLVIAFEASRNYKLVGREITAAMMHYENTLKHFAEDWKTIVSLEGRPEPPVPTISQALPPMKWVSAFVIAMQTTKSARFGITLYYVIRPEEVPVDPAPPLEENKAFSEVYGSLWDERQLRASHSHPSFKTDDKTLFQKLDEAVRSTNYVSCIEPFRAKGQGRKAYFALIKTYLGDDKWLSEITKYDNMMRNAKWKGAGNLTVEAYIAVHRNAYQHLVSASEHVAYQLPNQQTRVKQLLDGILSSDARLNAAIAMVQASNVMIADFELASAHIQPHCPVAKRNLGGKRQSAEISALEIDTGDVDIASVGVGGGKGQRTGVHLRFHTLPEYQKLGNDERKELAEWRLTPAGKAAQAAGILLRDSKKQSGKGSPKKGKKSYAKVSAALVKKQVAKALEASKEKDKKTSEQVKKDALLASLLADASNNPAMQAKCSIGAT
;
A
#
# COMPACT_ATOMS: atom_id res chain seq x y z
N MET A 1 -26.44 -26.68 -21.93
CA MET A 1 -27.00 -27.34 -20.74
C MET A 1 -26.66 -28.80 -20.83
N VAL A 2 -25.60 -29.23 -20.14
CA VAL A 2 -25.42 -30.65 -19.85
C VAL A 2 -26.61 -31.04 -18.96
N GLN A 3 -27.50 -31.90 -19.44
CA GLN A 3 -28.54 -32.44 -18.58
C GLN A 3 -27.84 -33.28 -17.52
N ILE A 4 -27.89 -32.84 -16.26
CA ILE A 4 -27.44 -33.65 -15.13
C ILE A 4 -28.29 -34.92 -15.14
N ASP A 5 -27.63 -36.07 -15.08
CA ASP A 5 -28.28 -37.36 -15.03
C ASP A 5 -29.30 -37.38 -13.86
N PRO A 6 -30.59 -37.69 -14.12
CA PRO A 6 -31.60 -37.81 -13.07
C PRO A 6 -31.19 -38.75 -11.92
N ALA A 7 -30.41 -39.80 -12.23
CA ALA A 7 -29.87 -40.69 -11.22
C ALA A 7 -28.84 -39.98 -10.32
N ALA A 8 -27.98 -39.12 -10.89
CA ALA A 8 -27.03 -38.31 -10.14
C ALA A 8 -27.72 -37.26 -9.25
N MET A 9 -28.80 -36.64 -9.73
CA MET A 9 -29.59 -35.71 -8.92
C MET A 9 -30.28 -36.42 -7.76
N THR A 10 -30.81 -37.61 -7.99
CA THR A 10 -31.43 -38.44 -6.94
C THR A 10 -30.39 -38.87 -5.90
N ALA A 11 -29.20 -39.29 -6.36
CA ALA A 11 -28.08 -39.60 -5.48
C ALA A 11 -27.64 -38.40 -4.63
N PHE A 12 -27.59 -37.20 -5.21
CA PHE A 12 -27.29 -35.96 -4.48
C PHE A 12 -28.29 -35.71 -3.35
N TRP A 13 -29.58 -35.91 -3.57
CA TRP A 13 -30.59 -35.71 -2.55
C TRP A 13 -30.53 -36.76 -1.44
N GLU A 14 -30.57 -38.04 -1.80
CA GLU A 14 -30.96 -39.11 -0.87
C GLU A 14 -29.79 -39.77 -0.15
N GLN A 15 -28.59 -39.80 -0.76
CA GLN A 15 -27.45 -40.52 -0.18
C GLN A 15 -27.02 -39.94 1.17
N GLU A 16 -26.63 -40.82 2.10
CA GLU A 16 -26.20 -40.44 3.45
C GLU A 16 -24.93 -39.57 3.46
N VAL A 17 -24.03 -39.81 2.50
CA VAL A 17 -22.80 -39.01 2.29
C VAL A 17 -23.07 -37.69 1.56
N GLN A 18 -24.31 -37.44 1.10
CA GLN A 18 -24.75 -36.25 0.35
C GLN A 18 -25.71 -35.40 1.17
N MET A 19 -26.87 -34.99 0.64
CA MET A 19 -27.81 -34.13 1.39
C MET A 19 -28.61 -34.90 2.45
N ARG A 20 -28.75 -36.23 2.32
CA ARG A 20 -29.58 -37.07 3.22
C ARG A 20 -31.02 -36.52 3.35
N ILE A 21 -31.58 -36.08 2.23
CA ILE A 21 -32.94 -35.56 2.11
C ILE A 21 -33.79 -36.67 1.51
N VAL A 22 -34.84 -37.06 2.24
CA VAL A 22 -35.80 -38.08 1.78
C VAL A 22 -36.73 -37.51 0.71
N GLN A 23 -37.30 -38.40 -0.10
CA GLN A 23 -38.12 -38.07 -1.26
C GLN A 23 -39.26 -37.07 -0.94
N ASP A 24 -40.03 -37.26 0.12
CA ASP A 24 -41.14 -36.36 0.47
C ASP A 24 -40.70 -34.90 0.69
N ILE A 25 -39.49 -34.70 1.24
CA ILE A 25 -38.93 -33.36 1.45
C ILE A 25 -38.40 -32.81 0.12
N ARG A 26 -37.74 -33.65 -0.67
CA ARG A 26 -37.25 -33.30 -2.01
C ARG A 26 -38.39 -32.81 -2.89
N ASP A 27 -39.53 -33.51 -2.91
CA ASP A 27 -40.70 -33.13 -3.71
C ASP A 27 -41.20 -31.72 -3.34
N GLN A 28 -41.20 -31.36 -2.06
CA GLN A 28 -41.55 -30.01 -1.60
C GLN A 28 -40.54 -28.94 -2.02
N LEU A 29 -39.25 -29.29 -2.06
CA LEU A 29 -38.19 -28.38 -2.52
C LEU A 29 -38.23 -28.21 -4.05
N GLU A 30 -38.55 -29.26 -4.80
CA GLU A 30 -38.73 -29.19 -6.25
C GLU A 30 -39.92 -28.31 -6.63
N LEU A 31 -41.01 -28.34 -5.85
CA LEU A 31 -42.14 -27.40 -6.00
C LEU A 31 -41.74 -25.93 -5.82
N ASP A 32 -40.68 -25.65 -5.05
CA ASP A 32 -40.13 -24.30 -4.90
C ASP A 32 -39.19 -23.89 -6.04
N GLY A 33 -38.88 -24.81 -6.97
CA GLY A 33 -38.01 -24.59 -8.12
C GLY A 33 -36.59 -25.14 -7.98
N LEU A 34 -36.26 -25.85 -6.89
CA LEU A 34 -34.94 -26.46 -6.65
C LEU A 34 -34.76 -27.76 -7.46
N THR A 35 -34.77 -27.62 -8.78
CA THR A 35 -34.79 -28.76 -9.73
C THR A 35 -33.41 -29.10 -10.31
N THR A 36 -32.50 -28.13 -10.37
CA THR A 36 -31.16 -28.27 -10.98
C THR A 36 -30.08 -27.66 -10.09
N PHE A 37 -28.81 -28.06 -10.24
CA PHE A 37 -27.73 -27.44 -9.48
C PHE A 37 -27.56 -25.96 -9.78
N GLU A 38 -27.87 -25.52 -10.99
CA GLU A 38 -27.86 -24.13 -11.42
C GLU A 38 -28.91 -23.31 -10.68
N SER A 39 -30.12 -23.87 -10.47
CA SER A 39 -31.20 -23.18 -9.75
C SER A 39 -30.81 -22.83 -8.31
N PHE A 40 -29.92 -23.62 -7.69
CA PHE A 40 -29.47 -23.39 -6.31
C PHE A 40 -28.77 -22.05 -6.11
N ALA A 41 -28.18 -21.49 -7.17
CA ALA A 41 -27.49 -20.21 -7.10
C ALA A 41 -28.43 -19.03 -6.79
N ASP A 42 -29.72 -19.20 -7.07
CA ASP A 42 -30.71 -18.13 -6.97
C ASP A 42 -31.41 -18.09 -5.60
N TYR A 43 -31.10 -19.03 -4.70
CA TYR A 43 -31.66 -19.13 -3.35
C TYR A 43 -30.64 -18.77 -2.27
N THR A 44 -31.14 -18.16 -1.20
CA THR A 44 -30.39 -17.80 -0.01
C THR A 44 -30.67 -18.74 1.15
N LYS A 45 -29.88 -18.61 2.21
CA LYS A 45 -30.14 -19.31 3.48
C LYS A 45 -31.52 -18.97 4.05
N ASP A 46 -31.98 -17.74 3.90
CA ASP A 46 -33.25 -17.28 4.45
C ASP A 46 -34.44 -17.86 3.67
N ASP A 47 -34.30 -18.02 2.34
CA ASP A 47 -35.28 -18.73 1.52
C ASP A 47 -35.40 -20.18 1.99
N LEU A 48 -34.28 -20.87 2.22
CA LEU A 48 -34.31 -22.24 2.71
C LEU A 48 -34.90 -22.36 4.12
N LEU A 49 -34.68 -21.35 4.98
CA LEU A 49 -35.34 -21.29 6.30
C LEU A 49 -36.86 -21.17 6.15
N ALA A 50 -37.33 -20.35 5.21
CA ALA A 50 -38.76 -20.21 4.92
C ALA A 50 -39.36 -21.52 4.38
N MET A 51 -38.68 -22.19 3.44
CA MET A 51 -39.09 -23.51 2.93
C MET A 51 -39.15 -24.55 4.05
N ARG A 52 -38.09 -24.64 4.87
CA ARG A 52 -38.04 -25.56 6.02
C ARG A 52 -39.18 -25.32 6.99
N LYS A 53 -39.47 -24.06 7.30
CA LYS A 53 -40.58 -23.69 8.18
C LYS A 53 -41.92 -24.14 7.58
N ARG A 54 -42.15 -23.91 6.28
CA ARG A 54 -43.36 -24.38 5.60
C ARG A 54 -43.50 -25.90 5.66
N ILE A 55 -42.44 -26.62 5.31
CA ILE A 55 -42.41 -28.10 5.31
C ILE A 55 -42.74 -28.66 6.69
N SER A 56 -42.30 -27.99 7.78
CA SER A 56 -42.60 -28.42 9.15
C SER A 56 -44.08 -28.38 9.54
N TYR A 57 -44.92 -27.66 8.79
CA TYR A 57 -46.37 -27.62 9.02
C TYR A 57 -47.14 -28.67 8.21
N ILE A 58 -46.49 -29.38 7.28
CA ILE A 58 -47.15 -30.37 6.44
C ILE A 58 -47.27 -31.68 7.23
N GLN A 59 -48.49 -32.22 7.30
CA GLN A 59 -48.73 -33.50 7.95
C GLN A 59 -48.10 -34.65 7.17
N ASN A 60 -47.63 -35.68 7.88
CA ASN A 60 -47.04 -36.90 7.32
C ASN A 60 -45.72 -36.71 6.54
N ILE A 61 -45.10 -35.53 6.56
CA ILE A 61 -43.75 -35.34 6.03
C ILE A 61 -42.74 -35.41 7.20
N PRO A 62 -41.62 -36.14 7.05
CA PRO A 62 -40.60 -36.21 8.08
C PRO A 62 -39.92 -34.86 8.34
N HIS A 63 -39.32 -34.72 9.51
CA HIS A 63 -38.64 -33.49 9.89
C HIS A 63 -37.43 -33.21 8.98
N PHE A 64 -37.35 -31.99 8.43
CA PHE A 64 -36.18 -31.55 7.69
C PHE A 64 -35.00 -31.30 8.64
N GLY A 65 -34.09 -32.28 8.69
CA GLY A 65 -32.96 -32.35 9.61
C GLY A 65 -31.96 -31.20 9.50
N GLN A 66 -31.29 -30.89 10.62
CA GLN A 66 -30.36 -29.78 10.72
C GLN A 66 -29.10 -29.96 9.85
N ASP A 67 -28.60 -31.19 9.73
CA ASP A 67 -27.41 -31.46 8.93
C ASP A 67 -27.72 -31.33 7.44
N SER A 68 -28.79 -31.95 6.95
CA SER A 68 -29.30 -31.79 5.58
C SER A 68 -29.50 -30.32 5.22
N PHE A 69 -30.09 -29.54 6.13
CA PHE A 69 -30.23 -28.09 5.98
C PHE A 69 -28.86 -27.39 5.81
N LYS A 70 -27.88 -27.66 6.68
CA LYS A 70 -26.53 -27.06 6.56
C LYS A 70 -25.85 -27.45 5.25
N ARG A 71 -25.93 -28.72 4.85
CA ARG A 71 -25.32 -29.23 3.61
C ARG A 71 -25.90 -28.52 2.38
N LEU A 72 -27.22 -28.30 2.37
CA LEU A 72 -27.89 -27.63 1.27
C LEU A 72 -27.58 -26.12 1.20
N VAL A 73 -27.42 -25.44 2.35
CA VAL A 73 -26.92 -24.05 2.37
C VAL A 73 -25.53 -23.97 1.74
N ILE A 74 -24.64 -24.92 2.05
CA ILE A 74 -23.30 -24.97 1.44
C ILE A 74 -23.40 -25.20 -0.07
N ALA A 75 -24.29 -26.08 -0.52
CA ALA A 75 -24.54 -26.30 -1.94
C ALA A 75 -25.01 -25.04 -2.67
N PHE A 76 -25.86 -24.22 -2.04
CA PHE A 76 -26.31 -22.93 -2.62
C PHE A 76 -25.16 -21.96 -2.81
N GLU A 77 -24.28 -21.84 -1.80
CA GLU A 77 -23.09 -20.98 -1.88
C GLU A 77 -22.07 -21.50 -2.92
N ALA A 78 -21.89 -22.82 -3.01
CA ALA A 78 -21.02 -23.43 -4.01
C ALA A 78 -21.55 -23.20 -5.44
N SER A 79 -22.86 -23.35 -5.65
CA SER A 79 -23.49 -23.06 -6.94
C SER A 79 -23.30 -21.58 -7.33
N ARG A 80 -23.50 -20.65 -6.39
CA ARG A 80 -23.19 -19.22 -6.61
C ARG A 80 -21.72 -18.99 -6.94
N ASN A 81 -20.80 -19.72 -6.29
CA ASN A 81 -19.38 -19.65 -6.60
C ASN A 81 -19.08 -20.10 -8.03
N TYR A 82 -19.56 -21.28 -8.44
CA TYR A 82 -19.33 -21.81 -9.78
C TYR A 82 -19.92 -20.91 -10.88
N LYS A 83 -21.11 -20.36 -10.66
CA LYS A 83 -21.73 -19.35 -11.55
C LYS A 83 -20.88 -18.07 -11.63
N LEU A 84 -20.28 -17.64 -10.51
CA LEU A 84 -19.40 -16.45 -10.48
C LEU A 84 -18.11 -16.65 -11.27
N VAL A 85 -17.49 -17.82 -11.16
CA VAL A 85 -16.23 -18.14 -11.87
C VAL A 85 -16.45 -18.64 -13.30
N GLY A 86 -17.70 -18.77 -13.74
CA GLY A 86 -18.03 -19.24 -15.09
C GLY A 86 -17.69 -20.72 -15.28
N ARG A 87 -18.09 -21.58 -14.34
CA ARG A 87 -17.98 -23.03 -14.44
C ARG A 87 -19.37 -23.65 -14.64
N GLU A 88 -19.46 -24.59 -15.57
CA GLU A 88 -20.62 -25.49 -15.65
C GLU A 88 -20.61 -26.44 -14.44
N ILE A 89 -21.77 -26.59 -13.78
CA ILE A 89 -21.85 -27.33 -12.53
C ILE A 89 -22.05 -28.81 -12.83
N THR A 90 -21.19 -29.66 -12.24
CA THR A 90 -21.28 -31.12 -12.38
C THR A 90 -21.63 -31.78 -11.05
N ALA A 91 -22.13 -33.02 -11.08
CA ALA A 91 -22.46 -33.77 -9.87
C ALA A 91 -21.25 -34.00 -8.95
N ALA A 92 -20.05 -34.20 -9.52
CA ALA A 92 -18.82 -34.35 -8.74
C ALA A 92 -18.46 -33.07 -7.95
N MET A 93 -18.70 -31.89 -8.54
CA MET A 93 -18.48 -30.60 -7.90
C MET A 93 -19.44 -30.32 -6.75
N MET A 94 -20.64 -30.92 -6.81
CA MET A 94 -21.69 -30.79 -5.80
C MET A 94 -21.66 -31.93 -4.77
N HIS A 95 -20.69 -32.83 -4.84
CA HIS A 95 -20.56 -33.92 -3.89
C HIS A 95 -20.16 -33.39 -2.51
N TYR A 96 -20.96 -33.70 -1.47
CA TYR A 96 -20.75 -33.12 -0.15
C TYR A 96 -19.42 -33.53 0.49
N GLU A 97 -19.19 -34.83 0.69
CA GLU A 97 -18.01 -35.31 1.41
C GLU A 97 -16.68 -34.97 0.71
N ASN A 98 -16.66 -35.09 -0.62
CA ASN A 98 -15.46 -34.88 -1.44
C ASN A 98 -15.17 -33.40 -1.70
N THR A 99 -16.19 -32.56 -1.97
CA THR A 99 -15.97 -31.20 -2.48
C THR A 99 -16.57 -30.13 -1.59
N LEU A 100 -17.86 -30.23 -1.27
CA LEU A 100 -18.56 -29.13 -0.57
C LEU A 100 -18.10 -28.96 0.87
N LYS A 101 -17.66 -30.04 1.53
CA LYS A 101 -17.12 -29.98 2.89
C LYS A 101 -15.87 -29.11 2.98
N HIS A 102 -14.93 -29.27 2.04
CA HIS A 102 -13.74 -28.42 1.94
C HIS A 102 -14.10 -27.00 1.51
N PHE A 103 -15.00 -26.86 0.53
CA PHE A 103 -15.53 -25.54 0.15
C PHE A 103 -16.12 -24.78 1.34
N ALA A 104 -16.83 -25.46 2.26
CA ALA A 104 -17.40 -24.82 3.42
C ALA A 104 -16.35 -24.23 4.39
N GLU A 105 -15.16 -24.83 4.46
CA GLU A 105 -14.04 -24.31 5.26
C GLU A 105 -13.43 -23.06 4.60
N ASP A 106 -13.18 -23.13 3.30
CA ASP A 106 -12.70 -21.98 2.52
C ASP A 106 -13.71 -20.83 2.55
N TRP A 107 -15.00 -21.14 2.40
CA TRP A 107 -16.08 -20.16 2.41
C TRP A 107 -16.18 -19.40 3.73
N LYS A 108 -15.99 -20.09 4.87
CA LYS A 108 -15.93 -19.42 6.19
C LYS A 108 -14.79 -18.40 6.24
N THR A 109 -13.65 -18.72 5.63
CA THR A 109 -12.51 -17.79 5.54
C THR A 109 -12.90 -16.55 4.73
N ILE A 110 -13.55 -16.72 3.58
CA ILE A 110 -14.06 -15.61 2.75
C ILE A 110 -15.03 -14.73 3.54
N VAL A 111 -16.03 -15.32 4.20
CA VAL A 111 -17.00 -14.60 5.03
C VAL A 111 -16.29 -13.81 6.16
N SER A 112 -15.25 -14.38 6.76
CA SER A 112 -14.47 -13.71 7.81
C SER A 112 -13.66 -12.52 7.29
N LEU A 113 -13.13 -12.61 6.05
CA LEU A 113 -12.40 -11.53 5.39
C LEU A 113 -13.34 -10.38 5.04
N GLU A 114 -14.55 -10.71 4.58
CA GLU A 114 -15.60 -9.73 4.28
C GLU A 114 -16.02 -8.93 5.52
N GLY A 115 -15.86 -9.48 6.73
CA GLY A 115 -16.14 -8.77 7.99
C GLY A 115 -15.10 -7.72 8.38
N ARG A 116 -13.92 -7.69 7.75
CA ARG A 116 -12.82 -6.79 8.14
C ARG A 116 -13.08 -5.34 7.69
N PRO A 117 -12.54 -4.33 8.41
CA PRO A 117 -12.62 -2.94 7.96
C PRO A 117 -11.80 -2.75 6.67
N GLU A 118 -12.27 -1.86 5.80
CA GLU A 118 -11.51 -1.50 4.59
C GLU A 118 -10.19 -0.81 4.96
N PRO A 119 -9.11 -1.08 4.22
CA PRO A 119 -7.86 -0.33 4.39
C PRO A 119 -8.04 1.14 3.99
N PRO A 120 -7.23 2.06 4.55
CA PRO A 120 -7.16 3.42 4.05
C PRO A 120 -6.62 3.44 2.61
N VAL A 121 -7.09 4.38 1.81
CA VAL A 121 -6.61 4.54 0.43
C VAL A 121 -5.18 5.10 0.43
N PRO A 122 -4.20 4.42 -0.18
CA PRO A 122 -2.86 4.96 -0.33
C PRO A 122 -2.90 6.23 -1.18
N THR A 123 -2.35 7.33 -0.68
CA THR A 123 -2.26 8.60 -1.42
C THR A 123 -0.89 8.79 -2.01
N ILE A 124 -0.83 9.33 -3.23
CA ILE A 124 0.45 9.59 -3.88
C ILE A 124 1.10 10.82 -3.22
N SER A 125 2.36 10.66 -2.79
CA SER A 125 3.09 11.71 -2.10
C SER A 125 4.58 11.64 -2.42
N GLN A 126 5.37 12.60 -1.92
CA GLN A 126 6.83 12.52 -2.04
C GLN A 126 7.41 11.29 -1.32
N ALA A 127 6.78 10.84 -0.23
CA ALA A 127 7.20 9.65 0.52
C ALA A 127 6.74 8.35 -0.15
N LEU A 128 5.61 8.37 -0.85
CA LEU A 128 5.07 7.26 -1.62
C LEU A 128 4.93 7.66 -3.09
N PRO A 129 6.05 7.65 -3.86
CA PRO A 129 6.05 8.03 -5.27
C PRO A 129 5.26 7.02 -6.12
N PRO A 130 4.82 7.40 -7.34
CA PRO A 130 3.95 6.58 -8.19
C PRO A 130 4.37 5.10 -8.34
N MET A 131 5.66 4.82 -8.58
CA MET A 131 6.17 3.45 -8.73
C MET A 131 5.91 2.57 -7.51
N LYS A 132 6.12 3.11 -6.29
CA LYS A 132 5.83 2.38 -5.04
C LYS A 132 4.34 2.41 -4.69
N TRP A 133 3.66 3.47 -5.08
CA TRP A 133 2.23 3.63 -4.85
C TRP A 133 1.42 2.58 -5.59
N VAL A 134 1.78 2.19 -6.81
CA VAL A 134 1.00 1.19 -7.58
C VAL A 134 0.89 -0.13 -6.82
N SER A 135 1.99 -0.67 -6.30
CA SER A 135 1.94 -1.90 -5.50
C SER A 135 1.09 -1.73 -4.24
N ALA A 136 1.24 -0.60 -3.53
CA ALA A 136 0.44 -0.31 -2.33
C ALA A 136 -1.06 -0.18 -2.66
N PHE A 137 -1.40 0.44 -3.79
CA PHE A 137 -2.77 0.63 -4.25
C PHE A 137 -3.40 -0.71 -4.66
N VAL A 138 -2.66 -1.58 -5.36
CA VAL A 138 -3.11 -2.94 -5.70
C VAL A 138 -3.43 -3.74 -4.44
N ILE A 139 -2.55 -3.72 -3.44
CA ILE A 139 -2.77 -4.40 -2.15
C ILE A 139 -4.02 -3.86 -1.43
N ALA A 140 -4.23 -2.54 -1.47
CA ALA A 140 -5.44 -1.93 -0.92
C ALA A 140 -6.70 -2.39 -1.68
N MET A 141 -6.65 -2.48 -3.02
CA MET A 141 -7.79 -2.95 -3.82
C MET A 141 -8.06 -4.45 -3.64
N GLN A 142 -7.04 -5.26 -3.33
CA GLN A 142 -7.19 -6.69 -3.01
C GLN A 142 -7.95 -6.93 -1.69
N THR A 143 -8.07 -5.91 -0.85
CA THR A 143 -8.73 -5.96 0.46
C THR A 143 -9.96 -5.05 0.54
N THR A 144 -10.17 -4.18 -0.45
CA THR A 144 -11.35 -3.31 -0.53
C THR A 144 -12.52 -4.07 -1.12
N LYS A 145 -13.65 -4.06 -0.44
CA LYS A 145 -14.83 -4.86 -0.79
C LYS A 145 -15.44 -4.41 -2.12
N SER A 146 -15.98 -5.37 -2.85
CA SER A 146 -16.83 -5.13 -4.02
C SER A 146 -18.30 -5.08 -3.60
N ALA A 147 -19.15 -4.51 -4.45
CA ALA A 147 -20.60 -4.67 -4.36
C ALA A 147 -21.05 -6.14 -4.50
N ARG A 148 -20.19 -7.03 -4.97
CA ARG A 148 -20.40 -8.48 -5.03
C ARG A 148 -19.70 -9.14 -3.85
N PHE A 149 -20.44 -9.96 -3.12
CA PHE A 149 -19.93 -10.63 -1.92
C PHE A 149 -18.74 -11.57 -2.23
N GLY A 150 -17.71 -11.52 -1.39
CA GLY A 150 -16.59 -12.45 -1.45
C GLY A 150 -15.69 -12.26 -2.67
N ILE A 151 -15.63 -11.05 -3.22
CA ILE A 151 -14.60 -10.56 -4.15
C ILE A 151 -14.25 -9.10 -3.79
N THR A 152 -13.13 -8.59 -4.31
CA THR A 152 -12.59 -7.26 -3.95
C THR A 152 -12.37 -6.38 -5.17
N LEU A 153 -12.22 -5.06 -5.03
CA LEU A 153 -12.06 -4.17 -6.19
C LEU A 153 -10.85 -4.49 -7.08
N TYR A 154 -9.92 -5.35 -6.63
CA TYR A 154 -8.83 -5.83 -7.46
C TYR A 154 -9.30 -6.49 -8.78
N TYR A 155 -10.50 -7.07 -8.85
CA TYR A 155 -10.97 -7.77 -10.05
C TYR A 155 -11.21 -6.76 -11.18
N VAL A 156 -11.49 -5.49 -10.84
CA VAL A 156 -11.69 -4.39 -11.78
C VAL A 156 -10.36 -3.93 -12.39
N ILE A 157 -9.24 -4.06 -11.68
CA ILE A 157 -7.90 -3.62 -12.13
C ILE A 157 -6.99 -4.76 -12.61
N ARG A 158 -7.47 -6.01 -12.63
CA ARG A 158 -6.69 -7.14 -13.14
C ARG A 158 -6.26 -6.89 -14.61
N PRO A 159 -5.07 -7.32 -15.05
CA PRO A 159 -4.61 -7.08 -16.42
C PRO A 159 -5.61 -7.59 -17.46
N GLU A 160 -5.98 -8.87 -17.36
CA GLU A 160 -6.88 -9.53 -18.32
C GLU A 160 -8.36 -9.28 -18.01
N GLU A 161 -9.07 -8.63 -18.93
CA GLU A 161 -10.50 -8.34 -18.77
C GLU A 161 -11.35 -9.62 -18.81
N VAL A 162 -11.04 -10.49 -19.76
CA VAL A 162 -11.76 -11.74 -20.00
C VAL A 162 -10.97 -12.91 -19.39
N PRO A 163 -11.55 -13.65 -18.43
CA PRO A 163 -10.92 -14.85 -17.89
C PRO A 163 -10.76 -15.94 -18.95
N VAL A 164 -9.82 -16.85 -18.74
CA VAL A 164 -9.62 -18.02 -19.62
C VAL A 164 -10.89 -18.89 -19.65
N ASP A 165 -11.25 -19.31 -20.87
CA ASP A 165 -12.38 -20.18 -21.19
C ASP A 165 -11.91 -21.34 -22.10
N PRO A 166 -12.14 -22.62 -21.76
CA PRO A 166 -12.82 -23.10 -20.55
C PRO A 166 -12.02 -22.84 -19.27
N ALA A 167 -12.75 -22.86 -18.17
CA ALA A 167 -12.20 -22.92 -16.82
C ALA A 167 -11.10 -23.99 -16.69
N PRO A 168 -9.93 -23.69 -16.08
CA PRO A 168 -8.96 -24.73 -15.72
C PRO A 168 -9.61 -25.82 -14.85
N PRO A 169 -9.26 -27.11 -14.98
CA PRO A 169 -9.82 -28.18 -14.15
C PRO A 169 -9.70 -27.89 -12.66
N LEU A 170 -10.66 -28.36 -11.87
CA LEU A 170 -10.56 -28.29 -10.41
C LEU A 170 -9.45 -29.22 -9.91
N GLU A 171 -8.80 -28.82 -8.83
CA GLU A 171 -7.94 -29.74 -8.07
C GLU A 171 -8.81 -30.84 -7.45
N GLU A 172 -8.25 -32.04 -7.30
CA GLU A 172 -8.97 -33.18 -6.76
C GLU A 172 -9.56 -32.86 -5.37
N ASN A 173 -10.87 -33.09 -5.20
CA ASN A 173 -11.60 -32.82 -3.95
C ASN A 173 -11.57 -31.34 -3.50
N LYS A 174 -11.32 -30.39 -4.42
CA LYS A 174 -11.36 -28.95 -4.16
C LYS A 174 -12.41 -28.25 -5.03
N ALA A 175 -12.85 -27.09 -4.56
CA ALA A 175 -13.78 -26.22 -5.30
C ALA A 175 -13.07 -25.12 -6.11
N PHE A 176 -11.74 -25.21 -6.23
CA PHE A 176 -10.91 -24.32 -7.03
C PHE A 176 -9.86 -25.10 -7.84
N SER A 177 -9.26 -24.46 -8.84
CA SER A 177 -8.17 -25.04 -9.64
C SER A 177 -6.81 -24.83 -8.99
N GLU A 178 -5.91 -25.83 -9.14
CA GLU A 178 -4.50 -25.75 -8.76
C GLU A 178 -3.80 -24.51 -9.36
N VAL A 179 -4.20 -24.09 -10.57
CA VAL A 179 -3.64 -22.90 -11.26
C VAL A 179 -3.82 -21.61 -10.44
N TYR A 180 -4.93 -21.49 -9.72
CA TYR A 180 -5.22 -20.31 -8.91
C TYR A 180 -4.79 -20.48 -7.46
N GLY A 181 -4.62 -21.72 -6.98
CA GLY A 181 -4.13 -22.05 -5.65
C GLY A 181 -5.11 -21.84 -4.49
N SER A 182 -6.16 -21.03 -4.67
CA SER A 182 -7.19 -20.84 -3.65
C SER A 182 -8.56 -20.46 -4.23
N LEU A 183 -9.62 -20.73 -3.45
CA LEU A 183 -10.99 -20.30 -3.76
C LEU A 183 -11.08 -18.77 -3.89
N TRP A 184 -10.36 -18.04 -3.05
CA TRP A 184 -10.35 -16.58 -3.05
C TRP A 184 -9.75 -16.02 -4.34
N ASP A 185 -8.58 -16.53 -4.74
CA ASP A 185 -7.86 -16.04 -5.91
C ASP A 185 -8.58 -16.38 -7.21
N GLU A 186 -9.15 -17.59 -7.32
CA GLU A 186 -9.94 -17.95 -8.50
C GLU A 186 -11.16 -17.04 -8.67
N ARG A 187 -11.93 -16.81 -7.60
CA ARG A 187 -13.10 -15.91 -7.63
C ARG A 187 -12.71 -14.52 -8.12
N GLN A 188 -11.58 -14.04 -7.65
CA GLN A 188 -11.09 -12.71 -7.95
C GLN A 188 -10.62 -12.56 -9.40
N LEU A 189 -9.85 -13.54 -9.89
CA LEU A 189 -9.29 -13.51 -11.24
C LEU A 189 -10.34 -13.82 -12.31
N ARG A 190 -11.40 -14.57 -11.96
CA ARG A 190 -12.43 -14.99 -12.91
C ARG A 190 -13.75 -14.24 -12.83
N ALA A 191 -13.96 -13.37 -11.84
CA ALA A 191 -15.19 -12.60 -11.73
C ALA A 191 -15.49 -11.82 -13.03
N SER A 192 -16.63 -12.07 -13.67
CA SER A 192 -16.98 -11.40 -14.92
C SER A 192 -17.15 -9.87 -14.77
N HIS A 193 -16.68 -9.11 -15.77
CA HIS A 193 -16.92 -7.66 -15.91
C HIS A 193 -18.26 -7.34 -16.60
N SER A 194 -18.98 -8.33 -17.12
CA SER A 194 -20.33 -8.14 -17.68
C SER A 194 -21.44 -8.11 -16.61
N HIS A 195 -21.11 -8.43 -15.35
CA HIS A 195 -22.08 -8.47 -14.25
C HIS A 195 -22.64 -7.06 -13.95
N PRO A 196 -23.95 -6.91 -13.62
CA PRO A 196 -24.56 -5.60 -13.34
C PRO A 196 -23.82 -4.75 -12.30
N SER A 197 -23.30 -5.39 -11.24
CA SER A 197 -22.53 -4.72 -10.17
C SER A 197 -21.19 -4.14 -10.63
N PHE A 198 -20.65 -4.56 -11.79
CA PHE A 198 -19.36 -4.06 -12.28
C PHE A 198 -19.34 -2.55 -12.43
N LYS A 199 -20.42 -1.94 -12.93
CA LYS A 199 -20.51 -0.47 -13.07
C LYS A 199 -20.42 0.26 -11.73
N THR A 200 -20.97 -0.34 -10.68
CA THR A 200 -20.90 0.20 -9.31
C THR A 200 -19.46 0.12 -8.81
N ASP A 201 -18.81 -1.03 -8.96
CA ASP A 201 -17.42 -1.23 -8.51
C ASP A 201 -16.42 -0.38 -9.30
N ASP A 202 -16.63 -0.21 -10.61
CA ASP A 202 -15.81 0.66 -11.46
C ASP A 202 -15.89 2.12 -11.00
N LYS A 203 -17.08 2.57 -10.60
CA LYS A 203 -17.28 3.90 -10.02
C LYS A 203 -16.64 4.02 -8.63
N THR A 204 -16.75 3.00 -7.79
CA THR A 204 -16.08 2.98 -6.47
C THR A 204 -14.57 3.03 -6.64
N LEU A 205 -14.00 2.26 -7.56
CA LEU A 205 -12.59 2.32 -7.91
C LEU A 205 -12.18 3.72 -8.36
N PHE A 206 -12.99 4.37 -9.20
CA PHE A 206 -12.75 5.76 -9.61
C PHE A 206 -12.68 6.71 -8.40
N GLN A 207 -13.58 6.58 -7.43
CA GLN A 207 -13.55 7.40 -6.21
C GLN A 207 -12.27 7.18 -5.39
N LYS A 208 -11.84 5.92 -5.25
CA LYS A 208 -10.58 5.58 -4.56
C LYS A 208 -9.37 6.15 -5.32
N LEU A 209 -9.39 6.17 -6.65
CA LEU A 209 -8.35 6.83 -7.46
C LEU A 209 -8.36 8.35 -7.26
N ASP A 210 -9.54 8.99 -7.28
CA ASP A 210 -9.67 10.44 -7.06
C ASP A 210 -9.14 10.85 -5.68
N GLU A 211 -9.40 10.05 -4.64
CA GLU A 211 -8.80 10.22 -3.31
C GLU A 211 -7.27 10.10 -3.35
N ALA A 212 -6.75 9.08 -4.03
CA ALA A 212 -5.32 8.83 -4.10
C ALA A 212 -4.53 9.95 -4.79
N VAL A 213 -5.11 10.61 -5.80
CA VAL A 213 -4.43 11.63 -6.62
C VAL A 213 -4.78 13.07 -6.26
N ARG A 214 -5.77 13.33 -5.40
CA ARG A 214 -6.39 14.66 -5.15
C ARG A 214 -5.41 15.83 -4.97
N SER A 215 -4.29 15.59 -4.30
CA SER A 215 -3.29 16.62 -3.95
C SER A 215 -2.09 16.66 -4.90
N THR A 216 -2.19 16.00 -6.06
CA THR A 216 -1.08 15.84 -7.00
C THR A 216 -1.43 16.36 -8.38
N ASN A 217 -0.42 16.58 -9.23
CA ASN A 217 -0.64 16.97 -10.62
C ASN A 217 -1.30 15.85 -11.46
N TYR A 218 -1.50 14.67 -10.86
CA TYR A 218 -1.97 13.45 -11.51
C TYR A 218 -3.50 13.40 -11.62
N VAL A 219 -4.21 14.33 -10.98
CA VAL A 219 -5.65 14.54 -11.17
C VAL A 219 -6.00 14.71 -12.66
N SER A 220 -5.14 15.42 -13.41
CA SER A 220 -5.30 15.63 -14.85
C SER A 220 -5.40 14.34 -15.67
N CYS A 221 -4.75 13.25 -15.23
CA CYS A 221 -4.75 11.96 -15.92
C CYS A 221 -6.10 11.23 -15.79
N ILE A 222 -6.81 11.44 -14.68
CA ILE A 222 -8.09 10.77 -14.39
C ILE A 222 -9.31 11.62 -14.77
N GLU A 223 -9.12 12.92 -14.96
CA GLU A 223 -10.19 13.89 -15.24
C GLU A 223 -11.10 13.50 -16.43
N PRO A 224 -10.57 13.01 -17.57
CA PRO A 224 -11.41 12.58 -18.70
C PRO A 224 -12.42 11.48 -18.35
N PHE A 225 -12.17 10.72 -17.28
CA PHE A 225 -12.97 9.58 -16.86
C PHE A 225 -13.98 9.92 -15.75
N ARG A 226 -13.91 11.13 -15.18
CA ARG A 226 -14.73 11.58 -14.03
C ARG A 226 -16.23 11.54 -14.31
N ALA A 227 -16.66 12.06 -15.45
CA ALA A 227 -18.08 12.19 -15.78
C ALA A 227 -18.82 10.84 -15.82
N LYS A 228 -18.15 9.79 -16.32
CA LYS A 228 -18.72 8.45 -16.43
C LYS A 228 -18.30 7.52 -15.27
N GLY A 229 -17.40 7.96 -14.39
CA GLY A 229 -16.88 7.15 -13.28
C GLY A 229 -16.11 5.90 -13.73
N GLN A 230 -15.32 6.02 -14.81
CA GLN A 230 -14.61 4.87 -15.40
C GLN A 230 -13.29 4.59 -14.67
N GLY A 231 -13.35 3.88 -13.55
CA GLY A 231 -12.21 3.60 -12.67
C GLY A 231 -11.11 2.78 -13.33
N ARG A 232 -11.44 1.67 -14.00
CA ARG A 232 -10.48 0.79 -14.70
C ARG A 232 -9.68 1.57 -15.73
N LYS A 233 -10.37 2.33 -16.59
CA LYS A 233 -9.72 3.15 -17.63
C LYS A 233 -8.86 4.25 -17.03
N ALA A 234 -9.34 4.91 -15.97
CA ALA A 234 -8.56 5.90 -15.23
C ALA A 234 -7.29 5.30 -14.62
N TYR A 235 -7.38 4.10 -14.03
CA TYR A 235 -6.24 3.38 -13.46
C TYR A 235 -5.17 3.07 -14.52
N PHE A 236 -5.56 2.47 -15.65
CA PHE A 236 -4.60 2.15 -16.70
C PHE A 236 -4.05 3.39 -17.41
N ALA A 237 -4.83 4.45 -17.56
CA ALA A 237 -4.34 5.73 -18.06
C ALA A 237 -3.31 6.36 -17.12
N LEU A 238 -3.54 6.29 -15.81
CA LEU A 238 -2.59 6.73 -14.79
C LEU A 238 -1.30 5.89 -14.87
N ILE A 239 -1.41 4.56 -14.86
CA ILE A 239 -0.26 3.66 -14.99
C ILE A 239 0.53 3.94 -16.25
N LYS A 240 -0.12 4.03 -17.41
CA LYS A 240 0.55 4.29 -18.69
C LYS A 240 1.34 5.60 -18.67
N THR A 241 0.84 6.62 -17.97
CA THR A 241 1.52 7.93 -17.86
C THR A 241 2.73 7.89 -16.92
N TYR A 242 2.72 7.04 -15.88
CA TYR A 242 3.77 6.99 -14.85
C TYR A 242 4.77 5.84 -14.97
N LEU A 243 4.37 4.74 -15.61
CA LEU A 243 5.11 3.49 -15.70
C LEU A 243 5.40 3.12 -17.16
N GLY A 244 5.43 4.11 -18.06
CA GLY A 244 5.90 3.91 -19.42
C GLY A 244 7.41 3.66 -19.46
N ASP A 245 7.87 3.01 -20.53
CA ASP A 245 9.26 2.55 -20.72
C ASP A 245 10.29 3.65 -20.47
N ASP A 246 10.01 4.89 -20.90
CA ASP A 246 10.88 6.06 -20.68
C ASP A 246 11.20 6.30 -19.19
N LYS A 247 10.22 6.06 -18.30
CA LYS A 247 10.38 6.27 -16.86
C LYS A 247 11.26 5.18 -16.24
N TRP A 248 11.05 3.93 -16.63
CA TRP A 248 11.89 2.82 -16.21
C TRP A 248 13.32 2.96 -16.73
N LEU A 249 13.51 3.40 -17.98
CA LEU A 249 14.82 3.74 -18.53
C LEU A 249 15.51 4.87 -17.75
N SER A 250 14.76 5.91 -17.37
CA SER A 250 15.29 7.00 -16.54
C SER A 250 15.69 6.52 -15.13
N GLU A 251 14.93 5.59 -14.56
CA GLU A 251 15.23 4.98 -13.26
C GLU A 251 16.48 4.09 -13.33
N ILE A 252 16.59 3.26 -14.38
CA ILE A 252 17.79 2.47 -14.67
C ILE A 252 19.02 3.37 -14.79
N THR A 253 18.92 4.42 -15.61
CA THR A 253 20.03 5.36 -15.82
C THR A 253 20.47 5.99 -14.50
N LYS A 254 19.52 6.39 -13.65
CA LYS A 254 19.80 6.99 -12.34
C LYS A 254 20.54 6.02 -11.41
N TYR A 255 20.04 4.79 -11.28
CA TYR A 255 20.61 3.83 -10.33
C TYR A 255 21.87 3.15 -10.83
N ASP A 256 22.01 2.94 -12.15
CA ASP A 256 23.27 2.48 -12.75
C ASP A 256 24.37 3.54 -12.57
N ASN A 257 24.06 4.82 -12.79
CA ASN A 257 24.97 5.92 -12.47
C ASN A 257 25.30 5.97 -10.96
N MET A 258 24.33 5.71 -10.09
CA MET A 258 24.59 5.65 -8.65
C MET A 258 25.54 4.52 -8.29
N MET A 259 25.41 3.33 -8.89
CA MET A 259 26.34 2.22 -8.65
C MET A 259 27.74 2.49 -9.20
N ARG A 260 27.85 3.09 -10.40
CA ARG A 260 29.14 3.36 -11.03
C ARG A 260 29.91 4.51 -10.40
N ASN A 261 29.20 5.57 -10.01
CA ASN A 261 29.82 6.86 -9.68
C ASN A 261 29.79 7.20 -8.19
N ALA A 262 29.05 6.46 -7.36
CA ALA A 262 29.02 6.73 -5.92
C ALA A 262 30.42 6.50 -5.32
N LYS A 263 30.92 7.52 -4.61
CA LYS A 263 32.23 7.47 -3.97
C LYS A 263 32.11 7.67 -2.47
N TRP A 264 32.79 6.84 -1.70
CA TRP A 264 32.91 6.92 -0.25
C TRP A 264 34.34 7.29 0.15
N LYS A 265 34.52 8.45 0.81
CA LYS A 265 35.86 9.01 1.13
C LYS A 265 36.36 8.75 2.56
N GLY A 266 35.55 8.12 3.42
CA GLY A 266 35.88 7.87 4.84
C GLY A 266 36.12 9.09 5.75
N ALA A 267 36.11 10.30 5.21
CA ALA A 267 36.36 11.56 5.92
C ALA A 267 35.16 12.06 6.76
N GLY A 268 33.96 11.53 6.51
CA GLY A 268 32.72 11.91 7.21
C GLY A 268 32.32 10.95 8.34
N ASN A 269 31.05 11.05 8.76
CA ASN A 269 30.41 10.16 9.75
C ASN A 269 29.70 8.95 9.12
N LEU A 270 29.64 8.90 7.78
CA LEU A 270 29.00 7.82 7.04
C LEU A 270 29.88 6.56 7.10
N THR A 271 29.33 5.47 7.60
CA THR A 271 30.04 4.19 7.67
C THR A 271 30.08 3.50 6.30
N VAL A 272 31.01 2.56 6.12
CA VAL A 272 31.03 1.69 4.93
C VAL A 272 29.73 0.87 4.84
N GLU A 273 29.14 0.49 5.96
CA GLU A 273 27.83 -0.19 6.01
C GLU A 273 26.71 0.64 5.35
N ALA A 274 26.64 1.94 5.67
CA ALA A 274 25.65 2.82 5.05
C ALA A 274 25.92 2.99 3.54
N TYR A 275 27.18 2.99 3.12
CA TYR A 275 27.55 3.00 1.69
C TYR A 275 27.18 1.69 0.98
N ILE A 276 27.40 0.54 1.61
CA ILE A 276 26.95 -0.77 1.12
C ILE A 276 25.41 -0.79 0.99
N ALA A 277 24.69 -0.22 1.96
CA ALA A 277 23.23 -0.13 1.91
C ALA A 277 22.73 0.69 0.70
N VAL A 278 23.45 1.76 0.32
CA VAL A 278 23.17 2.54 -0.90
C VAL A 278 23.32 1.66 -2.15
N HIS A 279 24.40 0.88 -2.25
CA HIS A 279 24.60 -0.07 -3.36
C HIS A 279 23.55 -1.20 -3.39
N ARG A 280 23.16 -1.74 -2.22
CA ARG A 280 22.07 -2.72 -2.12
C ARG A 280 20.76 -2.13 -2.64
N ASN A 281 20.42 -0.93 -2.19
CA ASN A 281 19.19 -0.26 -2.62
C ASN A 281 19.20 0.03 -4.13
N ALA A 282 20.31 0.53 -4.67
CA ALA A 282 20.47 0.78 -6.10
C ALA A 282 20.24 -0.47 -6.95
N TYR A 283 20.86 -1.59 -6.55
CA TYR A 283 20.75 -2.84 -7.28
C TYR A 283 19.32 -3.39 -7.26
N GLN A 284 18.62 -3.31 -6.12
CA GLN A 284 17.20 -3.72 -6.04
C GLN A 284 16.32 -2.90 -6.99
N HIS A 285 16.56 -1.59 -7.10
CA HIS A 285 15.84 -0.77 -8.08
C HIS A 285 16.13 -1.17 -9.53
N LEU A 286 17.38 -1.54 -9.87
CA LEU A 286 17.71 -2.05 -11.20
C LEU A 286 17.00 -3.38 -11.50
N VAL A 287 16.95 -4.29 -10.52
CA VAL A 287 16.23 -5.57 -10.65
C VAL A 287 14.76 -5.31 -10.94
N SER A 288 14.09 -4.50 -10.13
CA SER A 288 12.67 -4.18 -10.34
C SER A 288 12.41 -3.50 -11.69
N ALA A 289 13.26 -2.56 -12.11
CA ALA A 289 13.08 -1.91 -13.41
C ALA A 289 13.31 -2.85 -14.60
N SER A 290 14.18 -3.87 -14.45
CA SER A 290 14.46 -4.86 -15.50
C SER A 290 13.30 -5.81 -15.81
N GLU A 291 12.31 -5.91 -14.91
CA GLU A 291 11.07 -6.66 -15.16
C GLU A 291 10.16 -5.94 -16.18
N HIS A 292 10.33 -4.62 -16.33
CA HIS A 292 9.50 -3.77 -17.19
C HIS A 292 10.20 -3.38 -18.49
N VAL A 293 11.54 -3.27 -18.50
CA VAL A 293 12.34 -2.91 -19.67
C VAL A 293 13.51 -3.87 -19.82
N ALA A 294 13.79 -4.29 -21.06
CA ALA A 294 14.94 -5.11 -21.35
C ALA A 294 16.25 -4.40 -20.95
N TYR A 295 16.83 -4.82 -19.84
CA TYR A 295 18.08 -4.28 -19.32
C TYR A 295 18.94 -5.40 -18.76
N GLN A 296 20.23 -5.39 -19.11
CA GLN A 296 21.18 -6.34 -18.58
C GLN A 296 21.66 -5.90 -17.20
N LEU A 297 21.24 -6.63 -16.18
CA LEU A 297 21.70 -6.40 -14.81
C LEU A 297 23.21 -6.65 -14.67
N PRO A 298 23.93 -5.84 -13.88
CA PRO A 298 25.33 -6.13 -13.55
C PRO A 298 25.44 -7.50 -12.87
N ASN A 299 26.36 -8.34 -13.35
CA ASN A 299 26.67 -9.58 -12.64
C ASN A 299 27.28 -9.28 -11.25
N GLN A 300 27.26 -10.26 -10.35
CA GLN A 300 27.73 -10.05 -8.97
C GLN A 300 29.18 -9.58 -8.90
N GLN A 301 30.05 -10.08 -9.78
CA GLN A 301 31.44 -9.63 -9.88
C GLN A 301 31.57 -8.15 -10.24
N THR A 302 30.79 -7.68 -11.21
CA THR A 302 30.78 -6.27 -11.63
C THR A 302 30.22 -5.41 -10.52
N ARG A 303 29.18 -5.87 -9.83
CA ARG A 303 28.60 -5.19 -8.66
C ARG A 303 29.63 -5.04 -7.53
N VAL A 304 30.40 -6.08 -7.22
CA VAL A 304 31.48 -6.01 -6.22
C VAL A 304 32.59 -5.06 -6.68
N LYS A 305 33.03 -5.14 -7.94
CA LYS A 305 34.04 -4.20 -8.47
C LYS A 305 33.59 -2.75 -8.36
N GLN A 306 32.36 -2.43 -8.78
CA GLN A 306 31.78 -1.08 -8.68
C GLN A 306 31.70 -0.60 -7.21
N LEU A 307 31.36 -1.49 -6.27
CA LEU A 307 31.39 -1.18 -4.84
C LEU A 307 32.81 -0.80 -4.40
N LEU A 308 33.80 -1.63 -4.73
CA LEU A 308 35.19 -1.47 -4.32
C LEU A 308 35.85 -0.22 -4.93
N ASP A 309 35.63 0.02 -6.23
CA ASP A 309 36.18 1.17 -6.96
C ASP A 309 35.70 2.51 -6.39
N GLY A 310 34.50 2.53 -5.80
CA GLY A 310 33.97 3.71 -5.12
C GLY A 310 34.53 3.95 -3.71
N ILE A 311 35.26 3.01 -3.10
CA ILE A 311 35.85 3.19 -1.76
C ILE A 311 37.20 3.91 -1.88
N LEU A 312 37.19 5.20 -1.62
CA LEU A 312 38.38 6.06 -1.60
C LEU A 312 38.87 6.24 -0.17
N SER A 313 39.66 5.28 0.34
CA SER A 313 40.21 5.34 1.70
C SER A 313 41.73 5.23 1.72
N SER A 314 42.34 5.97 2.65
CA SER A 314 43.77 5.86 2.96
C SER A 314 44.06 4.92 4.14
N ASP A 315 43.05 4.23 4.69
CA ASP A 315 43.24 3.29 5.79
C ASP A 315 43.83 1.96 5.29
N ALA A 316 45.03 1.62 5.77
CA ALA A 316 45.73 0.39 5.42
C ALA A 316 44.92 -0.88 5.73
N ARG A 317 44.14 -0.89 6.82
CA ARG A 317 43.36 -2.09 7.21
C ARG A 317 42.18 -2.34 6.29
N LEU A 318 41.52 -1.27 5.84
CA LEU A 318 40.43 -1.37 4.89
C LEU A 318 40.96 -1.74 3.49
N ASN A 319 42.08 -1.13 3.06
CA ASN A 319 42.70 -1.44 1.77
C ASN A 319 43.23 -2.89 1.72
N ALA A 320 43.73 -3.43 2.84
CA ALA A 320 44.10 -4.85 2.92
C ALA A 320 42.89 -5.78 2.75
N ALA A 321 41.75 -5.47 3.38
CA ALA A 321 40.52 -6.25 3.22
C ALA A 321 39.98 -6.18 1.78
N ILE A 322 40.06 -5.01 1.13
CA ILE A 322 39.70 -4.82 -0.28
C ILE A 322 40.59 -5.69 -1.18
N ALA A 323 41.90 -5.69 -0.96
CA ALA A 323 42.84 -6.50 -1.73
C ALA A 323 42.56 -8.01 -1.58
N MET A 324 42.18 -8.47 -0.38
CA MET A 324 41.79 -9.86 -0.14
C MET A 324 40.53 -10.25 -0.92
N VAL A 325 39.52 -9.37 -0.97
CA VAL A 325 38.32 -9.60 -1.79
C VAL A 325 38.66 -9.66 -3.28
N GLN A 326 39.53 -8.78 -3.77
CA GLN A 326 39.93 -8.75 -5.18
C GLN A 326 40.74 -9.99 -5.59
N ALA A 327 41.55 -10.54 -4.67
CA ALA A 327 42.35 -11.73 -4.92
C ALA A 327 41.53 -13.05 -4.84
N SER A 328 40.38 -13.04 -4.18
CA SER A 328 39.55 -14.23 -3.98
C SER A 328 38.45 -14.34 -5.04
N ASN A 329 38.51 -15.40 -5.85
CA ASN A 329 37.49 -15.71 -6.86
C ASN A 329 36.09 -15.96 -6.25
N VAL A 330 36.01 -16.39 -4.99
CA VAL A 330 34.75 -16.64 -4.29
C VAL A 330 34.16 -15.34 -3.76
N MET A 331 34.96 -14.52 -3.08
CA MET A 331 34.48 -13.27 -2.48
C MET A 331 34.14 -12.22 -3.55
N ILE A 332 34.91 -12.15 -4.64
CA ILE A 332 34.58 -11.22 -5.72
C ILE A 332 33.28 -11.59 -6.45
N ALA A 333 32.88 -12.87 -6.43
CA ALA A 333 31.68 -13.36 -7.09
C ALA A 333 30.40 -13.25 -6.26
N ASP A 334 30.49 -12.87 -4.98
CA ASP A 334 29.34 -12.75 -4.08
C ASP A 334 29.38 -11.43 -3.33
N PHE A 335 28.42 -10.57 -3.64
CA PHE A 335 28.31 -9.25 -3.03
C PHE A 335 28.12 -9.29 -1.51
N GLU A 336 27.34 -10.24 -0.99
CA GLU A 336 27.05 -10.29 0.43
C GLU A 336 28.27 -10.80 1.20
N LEU A 337 28.99 -11.81 0.68
CA LEU A 337 30.25 -12.27 1.27
C LEU A 337 31.33 -11.17 1.25
N ALA A 338 31.50 -10.46 0.13
CA ALA A 338 32.42 -9.33 0.05
C ALA A 338 32.06 -8.22 1.06
N SER A 339 30.78 -7.86 1.15
CA SER A 339 30.30 -6.81 2.05
C SER A 339 30.53 -7.15 3.53
N ALA A 340 30.27 -8.41 3.92
CA ALA A 340 30.48 -8.90 5.28
C ALA A 340 31.96 -8.91 5.67
N HIS A 341 32.86 -9.19 4.72
CA HIS A 341 34.30 -9.15 4.96
C HIS A 341 34.83 -7.72 5.12
N ILE A 342 34.30 -6.74 4.38
CA ILE A 342 34.80 -5.36 4.38
C ILE A 342 34.27 -4.55 5.57
N GLN A 343 33.02 -4.77 5.98
CA GLN A 343 32.32 -3.97 6.99
C GLN A 343 33.07 -3.86 8.35
N PRO A 344 33.67 -4.93 8.92
CA PRO A 344 34.43 -4.85 10.18
C PRO A 344 35.69 -3.96 10.12
N HIS A 345 36.20 -3.72 8.92
CA HIS A 345 37.42 -2.94 8.68
C HIS A 345 37.13 -1.45 8.49
N CYS A 346 35.88 -1.00 8.70
CA CYS A 346 35.47 0.40 8.57
C CYS A 346 36.14 1.32 9.61
N PRO A 347 36.94 2.34 9.20
CA PRO A 347 37.59 3.28 10.12
C PRO A 347 36.59 4.21 10.84
N VAL A 348 35.49 4.57 10.16
CA VAL A 348 34.47 5.49 10.70
C VAL A 348 33.67 4.82 11.82
N ALA A 349 33.34 3.53 11.69
CA ALA A 349 32.60 2.78 12.70
C ALA A 349 33.39 2.70 14.02
N LYS A 350 34.71 2.45 13.93
CA LYS A 350 35.62 2.46 15.08
C LYS A 350 35.71 3.83 15.75
N ARG A 351 35.75 4.91 14.95
CA ARG A 351 35.76 6.29 15.45
C ARG A 351 34.47 6.64 16.21
N ASN A 352 33.33 6.16 15.71
CA ASN A 352 32.02 6.43 16.30
C ASN A 352 31.79 5.71 17.64
N LEU A 353 32.42 4.55 17.85
CA LEU A 353 32.36 3.82 19.12
C LEU A 353 33.09 4.52 20.28
N GLY A 354 34.04 5.43 19.99
CA GLY A 354 34.90 6.08 20.99
C GLY A 354 34.50 7.50 21.44
N GLY A 355 33.43 8.10 20.89
CA GLY A 355 33.14 9.53 21.12
C GLY A 355 31.67 9.86 21.43
N LYS A 356 31.42 10.42 22.62
CA LYS A 356 30.15 11.06 23.04
C LYS A 356 29.81 12.33 22.22
N ARG A 357 29.60 12.23 20.91
CA ARG A 357 28.98 13.31 20.11
C ARG A 357 27.86 12.75 19.26
N GLN A 358 26.63 13.17 19.56
CA GLN A 358 25.45 12.87 18.75
C GLN A 358 25.66 13.40 17.33
N SER A 359 25.68 12.48 16.37
CA SER A 359 26.00 12.74 14.97
C SER A 359 24.88 13.51 14.27
N ALA A 360 25.21 14.67 13.71
CA ALA A 360 24.49 15.17 12.54
C ALA A 360 25.05 14.44 11.30
N GLU A 361 24.21 13.69 10.60
CA GLU A 361 24.53 13.13 9.29
C GLU A 361 24.77 14.28 8.30
N ILE A 362 26.03 14.56 8.00
CA ILE A 362 26.42 15.40 6.87
C ILE A 362 26.75 14.44 5.73
N SER A 363 26.08 14.62 4.58
CA SER A 363 26.28 13.80 3.38
C SER A 363 27.75 13.82 2.97
N ALA A 364 28.40 12.65 3.04
CA ALA A 364 29.73 12.40 2.48
C ALA A 364 29.66 11.34 1.36
N LEU A 365 28.52 11.29 0.66
CA LEU A 365 28.33 10.59 -0.61
C LEU A 365 28.38 11.67 -1.70
N GLU A 366 29.46 11.67 -2.47
CA GLU A 366 29.49 12.43 -3.72
C GLU A 366 28.83 11.57 -4.78
N ILE A 367 27.72 12.08 -5.33
CA ILE A 367 27.07 11.53 -6.52
C ILE A 367 27.19 12.65 -7.56
N ASP A 368 27.99 12.43 -8.58
CA ASP A 368 28.06 13.33 -9.73
C ASP A 368 26.86 13.01 -10.63
N THR A 369 25.72 13.64 -10.34
CA THR A 369 24.60 13.68 -11.28
C THR A 369 24.92 14.80 -12.27
N GLY A 370 25.48 14.43 -13.43
CA GLY A 370 25.73 15.38 -14.53
C GLY A 370 24.51 16.27 -14.79
N ASP A 371 24.79 17.54 -15.08
CA ASP A 371 23.84 18.64 -15.25
C ASP A 371 22.48 18.22 -15.83
N VAL A 372 21.45 18.27 -14.97
CA VAL A 372 20.06 18.42 -15.38
C VAL A 372 19.58 19.68 -14.70
N ASP A 373 19.24 20.69 -15.50
CA ASP A 373 18.69 21.97 -15.06
C ASP A 373 17.45 21.79 -14.19
N ILE A 374 17.63 21.82 -12.86
CA ILE A 374 16.54 22.00 -11.88
C ILE A 374 16.38 23.51 -11.65
N ALA A 375 16.12 24.25 -12.73
CA ALA A 375 15.85 25.68 -12.67
C ALA A 375 14.36 26.04 -12.67
N SER A 376 13.44 25.06 -12.71
CA SER A 376 11.99 25.34 -12.81
C SER A 376 11.09 24.76 -11.70
N VAL A 377 11.65 24.14 -10.65
CA VAL A 377 10.84 23.68 -9.50
C VAL A 377 10.98 24.66 -8.34
N GLY A 378 10.07 25.63 -8.29
CA GLY A 378 10.06 26.71 -7.33
C GLY A 378 10.13 26.24 -5.88
N VAL A 379 11.17 26.70 -5.16
CA VAL A 379 11.24 26.67 -3.70
C VAL A 379 10.37 27.82 -3.17
N GLY A 380 9.06 27.68 -3.25
CA GLY A 380 8.08 28.60 -2.67
C GLY A 380 6.89 27.81 -2.15
N GLY A 381 6.37 28.18 -0.99
CA GLY A 381 5.29 27.47 -0.28
C GLY A 381 3.91 27.59 -0.92
N GLY A 382 3.82 27.60 -2.25
CA GLY A 382 2.58 27.81 -3.00
C GLY A 382 2.07 29.26 -2.97
N LYS A 383 0.82 29.45 -3.39
CA LYS A 383 0.07 30.71 -3.27
C LYS A 383 -0.84 30.63 -2.04
N GLY A 384 -0.99 31.75 -1.33
CA GLY A 384 -1.89 31.89 -0.19
C GLY A 384 -3.33 31.58 -0.59
N GLN A 385 -4.06 30.84 0.25
CA GLN A 385 -5.40 30.38 -0.04
C GLN A 385 -6.44 31.51 -0.06
N ARG A 386 -6.17 32.62 0.63
CA ARG A 386 -7.16 33.70 0.82
C ARG A 386 -6.96 34.87 -0.14
N THR A 387 -5.72 35.27 -0.41
CA THR A 387 -5.40 36.41 -1.29
C THR A 387 -4.62 36.02 -2.54
N GLY A 388 -4.16 34.77 -2.65
CA GLY A 388 -3.33 34.32 -3.78
C GLY A 388 -1.87 34.79 -3.70
N VAL A 389 -1.48 35.49 -2.63
CA VAL A 389 -0.11 36.03 -2.45
C VAL A 389 0.93 34.90 -2.46
N HIS A 390 2.03 35.07 -3.20
CA HIS A 390 3.05 34.03 -3.30
C HIS A 390 3.78 33.85 -1.95
N LEU A 391 3.74 32.65 -1.38
CA LEU A 391 4.30 32.33 -0.06
C LEU A 391 5.81 32.07 -0.17
N ARG A 392 6.55 33.17 -0.30
CA ARG A 392 8.02 33.20 -0.39
C ARG A 392 8.57 34.41 0.36
N PHE A 393 9.90 34.49 0.45
CA PHE A 393 10.55 35.72 0.86
C PHE A 393 10.32 36.81 -0.21
N HIS A 394 9.81 37.96 0.22
CA HIS A 394 9.63 39.16 -0.62
C HIS A 394 10.67 40.18 -0.23
N THR A 395 11.33 40.79 -1.21
CA THR A 395 12.25 41.90 -0.95
C THR A 395 11.48 43.13 -0.47
N LEU A 396 12.14 44.07 0.22
CA LEU A 396 11.52 45.28 0.74
C LEU A 396 10.67 46.06 -0.31
N PRO A 397 11.16 46.32 -1.54
CA PRO A 397 10.36 47.01 -2.55
C PRO A 397 9.20 46.18 -3.12
N GLU A 398 9.29 44.84 -3.12
CA GLU A 398 8.17 43.97 -3.51
C GLU A 398 7.10 43.92 -2.41
N TYR A 399 7.53 43.86 -1.14
CA TYR A 399 6.64 43.83 0.01
C TYR A 399 5.83 45.12 0.15
N GLN A 400 6.42 46.27 -0.18
CA GLN A 400 5.74 47.55 -0.20
C GLN A 400 4.65 47.66 -1.27
N LYS A 401 4.66 46.82 -2.31
CA LYS A 401 3.63 46.76 -3.36
C LYS A 401 2.44 45.87 -3.00
N LEU A 402 2.56 45.04 -1.96
CA LEU A 402 1.47 44.15 -1.49
C LEU A 402 0.39 44.94 -0.74
N GLY A 403 -0.86 44.54 -0.91
CA GLY A 403 -2.02 45.09 -0.19
C GLY A 403 -2.05 44.69 1.30
N ASN A 404 -2.90 45.34 2.10
CA ASN A 404 -2.95 45.11 3.55
C ASN A 404 -3.36 43.67 3.91
N ASP A 405 -4.29 43.06 3.17
CA ASP A 405 -4.76 41.70 3.43
C ASP A 405 -3.75 40.63 2.99
N GLU A 406 -3.03 40.88 1.88
CA GLU A 406 -1.91 40.04 1.43
C GLU A 406 -0.76 40.06 2.44
N ARG A 407 -0.46 41.22 3.03
CA ARG A 407 0.56 41.35 4.08
C ARG A 407 0.17 40.63 5.37
N LYS A 408 -1.11 40.66 5.75
CA LYS A 408 -1.62 39.92 6.93
C LYS A 408 -1.48 38.41 6.73
N GLU A 409 -1.94 37.89 5.59
CA GLU A 409 -1.82 36.46 5.28
C GLU A 409 -0.35 36.02 5.19
N LEU A 410 0.51 36.86 4.60
CA LEU A 410 1.93 36.59 4.55
C LEU A 410 2.58 36.63 5.94
N ALA A 411 2.14 37.52 6.84
CA ALA A 411 2.62 37.59 8.22
C ALA A 411 2.21 36.35 9.04
N GLU A 412 0.97 35.90 8.90
CA GLU A 412 0.47 34.66 9.50
C GLU A 412 1.26 33.45 9.00
N TRP A 413 1.48 33.35 7.68
CA TRP A 413 2.30 32.28 7.12
C TRP A 413 3.75 32.33 7.59
N ARG A 414 4.34 33.53 7.72
CA ARG A 414 5.72 33.72 8.21
C ARG A 414 5.93 33.24 9.65
N LEU A 415 4.87 33.13 10.46
CA LEU A 415 4.92 32.57 11.81
C LEU A 415 4.98 31.03 11.81
N THR A 416 4.52 30.39 10.72
CA THR A 416 4.55 28.92 10.57
C THR A 416 5.98 28.39 10.40
N PRO A 417 6.24 27.11 10.73
CA PRO A 417 7.54 26.49 10.50
C PRO A 417 8.00 26.54 9.03
N ALA A 418 7.05 26.41 8.09
CA ALA A 418 7.31 26.51 6.64
C ALA A 418 7.72 27.93 6.22
N GLY A 419 7.04 28.95 6.75
CA GLY A 419 7.36 30.36 6.46
C GLY A 419 8.71 30.80 7.03
N LYS A 420 9.06 30.35 8.25
CA LYS A 420 10.38 30.61 8.85
C LYS A 420 11.51 29.97 8.04
N ALA A 421 11.32 28.74 7.55
CA ALA A 421 12.30 28.04 6.71
C ALA A 421 12.54 28.77 5.37
N ALA A 422 11.46 29.24 4.72
CA ALA A 422 11.54 29.97 3.47
C ALA A 422 12.23 31.34 3.61
N GLN A 423 12.03 32.04 4.74
CA GLN A 423 12.76 33.28 5.03
C GLN A 423 14.26 33.04 5.23
N ALA A 424 14.63 32.01 5.99
CA ALA A 424 16.03 31.65 6.19
C ALA A 424 16.71 31.29 4.86
N ALA A 425 16.04 30.53 3.98
CA ALA A 425 16.55 30.21 2.66
C ALA A 425 16.72 31.46 1.77
N GLY A 426 15.77 32.40 1.81
CA GLY A 426 15.84 33.65 1.04
C GLY A 426 16.98 34.59 1.47
N ILE A 427 17.26 34.66 2.78
CA ILE A 427 18.37 35.46 3.32
C ILE A 427 19.72 34.88 2.86
N LEU A 428 19.89 33.56 2.90
CA LEU A 428 21.11 32.88 2.46
C LEU A 428 21.38 33.06 0.95
N LEU A 429 20.32 33.10 0.13
CA LEU A 429 20.42 33.38 -1.31
C LEU A 429 20.78 34.85 -1.63
N ARG A 430 20.46 35.79 -0.73
CA ARG A 430 20.83 37.21 -0.88
C ARG A 430 22.32 37.42 -0.58
N ASP A 431 22.83 36.75 0.45
CA ASP A 431 24.22 36.88 0.88
C ASP A 431 25.20 36.21 -0.10
N SER A 432 24.79 35.12 -0.75
CA SER A 432 25.58 34.51 -1.84
C SER A 432 25.67 35.41 -3.08
N LYS A 433 24.62 36.18 -3.41
CA LYS A 433 24.64 37.09 -4.56
C LYS A 433 25.55 38.31 -4.34
N LYS A 434 25.68 38.80 -3.10
CA LYS A 434 26.61 39.88 -2.74
C LYS A 434 28.09 39.50 -2.87
N GLN A 435 28.44 38.21 -2.77
CA GLN A 435 29.83 37.74 -2.93
C GLN A 435 30.31 37.64 -4.39
N SER A 436 29.42 37.79 -5.38
CA SER A 436 29.78 37.70 -6.81
C SER A 436 30.21 39.03 -7.45
N GLY A 437 30.24 40.13 -6.69
CA GLY A 437 30.66 41.46 -7.18
C GLY A 437 32.10 41.84 -6.79
N LYS A 438 33.02 41.79 -7.76
CA LYS A 438 34.34 42.48 -7.85
C LYS A 438 35.24 42.54 -6.59
N GLY A 439 36.37 41.82 -6.61
CA GLY A 439 37.56 42.16 -5.81
C GLY A 439 38.49 40.97 -5.50
N SER A 440 39.76 41.10 -5.87
CA SER A 440 40.90 40.17 -5.80
C SER A 440 41.21 39.52 -4.42
N PRO A 441 41.98 38.40 -4.38
CA PRO A 441 42.03 37.50 -3.23
C PRO A 441 43.04 37.95 -2.17
N LYS A 442 42.61 38.06 -0.91
CA LYS A 442 43.53 38.13 0.25
C LYS A 442 43.44 36.86 1.08
N LYS A 443 44.61 36.21 1.23
CA LYS A 443 44.89 35.05 2.08
C LYS A 443 44.53 35.33 3.54
N GLY A 444 44.00 34.31 4.21
CA GLY A 444 44.05 34.17 5.67
C GLY A 444 42.75 34.52 6.41
N LYS A 445 41.84 33.53 6.50
CA LYS A 445 41.05 33.13 7.69
C LYS A 445 39.86 32.28 7.22
N LYS A 446 39.94 30.97 7.48
CA LYS A 446 38.82 30.03 7.32
C LYS A 446 37.75 30.40 8.34
N SER A 447 36.55 30.78 7.89
CA SER A 447 35.39 31.02 8.77
C SER A 447 34.12 30.43 8.15
N TYR A 448 33.72 29.27 8.66
CA TYR A 448 32.36 28.84 9.04
C TYR A 448 31.11 29.22 8.20
N ALA A 449 31.22 29.47 6.89
CA ALA A 449 30.07 29.75 6.02
C ALA A 449 29.79 28.63 5.00
N LYS A 450 29.50 27.41 5.48
CA LYS A 450 28.82 26.35 4.71
C LYS A 450 27.94 25.51 5.64
N VAL A 451 27.02 26.15 6.35
CA VAL A 451 25.90 25.47 7.00
C VAL A 451 24.70 25.63 6.08
N SER A 452 24.51 24.63 5.22
CA SER A 452 23.56 24.64 4.12
C SER A 452 22.11 24.58 4.59
N ALA A 453 21.18 25.09 3.78
CA ALA A 453 19.73 25.06 3.96
C ALA A 453 19.13 23.67 4.31
N ALA A 454 19.91 22.61 4.13
CA ALA A 454 19.61 21.25 4.62
C ALA A 454 19.54 21.16 6.15
N LEU A 455 20.39 21.90 6.89
CA LEU A 455 20.38 21.92 8.36
C LEU A 455 19.10 22.59 8.90
N VAL A 456 18.69 23.67 8.24
CA VAL A 456 17.43 24.38 8.52
C VAL A 456 16.22 23.51 8.14
N LYS A 457 16.23 22.83 6.98
CA LYS A 457 15.18 21.86 6.61
C LYS A 457 15.07 20.70 7.62
N LYS A 458 16.19 20.17 8.11
CA LYS A 458 16.21 19.07 9.09
C LYS A 458 15.75 19.52 10.48
N GLN A 459 16.12 20.72 10.93
CA GLN A 459 15.62 21.30 12.20
C GLN A 459 14.13 21.66 12.13
N VAL A 460 13.64 22.13 10.97
CA VAL A 460 12.22 22.46 10.75
C VAL A 460 11.35 21.20 10.68
N ALA A 461 11.80 20.14 10.01
CA ALA A 461 11.13 18.83 10.03
C ALA A 461 11.06 18.25 11.45
N LYS A 462 12.15 18.37 12.23
CA LYS A 462 12.19 17.89 13.62
C LYS A 462 11.29 18.71 14.56
N ALA A 463 11.14 20.02 14.32
CA ALA A 463 10.21 20.88 15.06
C ALA A 463 8.74 20.64 14.67
N LEU A 464 8.45 20.29 13.40
CA LEU A 464 7.13 19.91 12.89
C LEU A 464 6.64 18.55 13.43
N GLU A 465 7.55 17.59 13.57
CA GLU A 465 7.21 16.31 14.21
C GLU A 465 7.00 16.48 15.73
N ALA A 466 7.83 17.30 16.39
CA ALA A 466 7.67 17.60 17.82
C ALA A 466 6.39 18.40 18.15
N SER A 467 5.84 19.19 17.21
CA SER A 467 4.55 19.87 17.40
C SER A 467 3.37 18.91 17.21
N LYS A 468 3.42 18.02 16.21
CA LYS A 468 2.41 16.96 16.00
C LYS A 468 2.28 16.04 17.22
N GLU A 469 3.41 15.75 17.88
CA GLU A 469 3.45 14.90 19.07
C GLU A 469 2.92 15.60 20.34
N LYS A 470 3.07 16.94 20.42
CA LYS A 470 2.43 17.76 21.46
C LYS A 470 0.92 17.88 21.25
N ASP A 471 0.45 18.04 20.02
CA ASP A 471 -0.99 18.11 19.71
C ASP A 471 -1.69 16.75 19.96
N LYS A 472 -0.99 15.63 19.71
CA LYS A 472 -1.48 14.28 20.06
C LYS A 472 -1.60 14.07 21.57
N LYS A 473 -0.61 14.50 22.36
CA LYS A 473 -0.62 14.39 23.83
C LYS A 473 -1.68 15.30 24.48
N THR A 474 -1.89 16.50 23.95
CA THR A 474 -2.97 17.40 24.42
C THR A 474 -4.35 16.83 24.08
N SER A 475 -4.53 16.23 22.88
CA SER A 475 -5.78 15.56 22.51
C SER A 475 -6.10 14.33 23.36
N GLU A 476 -5.09 13.56 23.77
CA GLU A 476 -5.28 12.38 24.63
C GLU A 476 -5.56 12.76 26.08
N GLN A 477 -4.91 13.81 26.59
CA GLN A 477 -5.15 14.32 27.94
C GLN A 477 -6.54 14.95 28.06
N VAL A 478 -6.97 15.75 27.07
CA VAL A 478 -8.33 16.32 27.00
C VAL A 478 -9.41 15.22 26.90
N LYS A 479 -9.13 14.11 26.21
CA LYS A 479 -10.05 12.95 26.16
C LYS A 479 -10.12 12.20 27.49
N LYS A 480 -9.00 12.08 28.22
CA LYS A 480 -8.97 11.46 29.56
C LYS A 480 -9.66 12.33 30.60
N ASP A 481 -9.45 13.65 30.56
CA ASP A 481 -10.08 14.59 31.50
C ASP A 481 -11.59 14.72 31.22
N ALA A 482 -12.02 14.67 29.96
CA ALA A 482 -13.45 14.62 29.60
C ALA A 482 -14.13 13.30 30.04
N LEU A 483 -13.40 12.18 29.98
CA LEU A 483 -13.90 10.86 30.40
C LEU A 483 -13.91 10.71 31.93
N LEU A 484 -12.97 11.36 32.64
CA LEU A 484 -12.99 11.46 34.09
C LEU A 484 -14.13 12.36 34.58
N ALA A 485 -14.38 13.48 33.89
CA ALA A 485 -15.50 14.37 34.20
C ALA A 485 -16.86 13.73 33.94
N SER A 486 -17.01 12.90 32.89
CA SER A 486 -18.24 12.14 32.65
C SER A 486 -18.46 11.04 33.69
N LEU A 487 -17.40 10.32 34.10
CA LEU A 487 -17.48 9.31 35.16
C LEU A 487 -17.83 9.92 36.54
N LEU A 488 -17.33 11.12 36.83
CA LEU A 488 -17.68 11.85 38.06
C LEU A 488 -19.11 12.41 38.03
N ALA A 489 -19.59 12.84 36.85
CA ALA A 489 -20.99 13.23 36.66
C ALA A 489 -21.95 12.03 36.82
N ASP A 490 -21.59 10.87 36.27
CA ASP A 490 -22.36 9.63 36.40
C ASP A 490 -22.35 9.08 37.84
N ALA A 491 -21.25 9.28 38.58
CA ALA A 491 -21.19 8.95 40.00
C ALA A 491 -22.07 9.86 40.88
N SER A 492 -22.26 11.13 40.47
CA SER A 492 -23.14 12.08 41.18
C SER A 492 -24.64 11.89 40.90
N ASN A 493 -24.99 11.21 39.81
CA ASN A 493 -26.37 10.97 39.36
C ASN A 493 -26.87 9.54 39.60
N ASN A 494 -26.14 8.72 40.36
CA ASN A 494 -26.57 7.35 40.68
C ASN A 494 -27.40 7.31 41.99
N PRO A 495 -28.73 7.12 41.94
CA PRO A 495 -29.59 7.10 43.13
C PRO A 495 -29.30 5.93 44.08
N ALA A 496 -28.49 4.95 43.69
CA ALA A 496 -28.12 3.81 44.53
C ALA A 496 -27.00 4.08 45.57
N MET A 497 -26.26 5.20 45.46
CA MET A 497 -25.25 5.58 46.47
C MET A 497 -25.72 6.63 47.48
N GLN A 498 -26.78 7.39 47.19
CA GLN A 498 -27.37 8.33 48.18
C GLN A 498 -28.17 7.62 49.28
N ALA A 499 -28.54 6.34 49.10
CA ALA A 499 -29.26 5.56 50.12
C ALA A 499 -28.35 4.81 51.12
N LYS A 500 -27.02 4.86 50.97
CA LYS A 500 -26.07 4.20 51.90
C LYS A 500 -25.34 5.16 52.84
N CYS A 501 -25.55 6.47 52.72
CA CYS A 501 -24.91 7.47 53.59
C CYS A 501 -25.81 7.99 54.73
N SER A 502 -27.04 7.48 54.89
CA SER A 502 -27.99 7.89 55.94
C SER A 502 -28.27 6.82 57.02
N ILE A 503 -27.51 5.73 57.06
CA ILE A 503 -27.58 4.74 58.16
C ILE A 503 -26.21 4.75 58.87
N GLY A 504 -26.01 5.74 59.72
CA GLY A 504 -24.75 5.91 60.45
C GLY A 504 -24.64 7.24 61.20
N ALA A 505 -25.75 7.75 61.72
CA ALA A 505 -25.78 8.84 62.69
C ALA A 505 -27.08 8.74 63.51
N THR A 506 -27.08 7.81 64.47
CA THR A 506 -27.74 8.04 65.76
C THR A 506 -26.78 8.77 66.66
#